data_AF-A0AAV9F8Y4-F1
#
_entry.id   AF-A0AAV9F8Y4-F1
#
_cell.length_a   1.000
_cell.length_b   1.000
_cell.length_c   1.000
_cell.angle_alpha   90.00
_cell.angle_beta   90.00
_cell.angle_gamma   90.00
#
_symmetry.space_group_name_H-M   'P 1'
#
loop_
_entity.id
_entity.type
_entity.pdbx_description
1 polymer ?
#
loop_
_entity_poly.entity_id
_entity_poly.type
_entity_poly.pdbx_seq_one_letter_code
_entity_poly.pdbx_strand_id
1 'polypeptide(L)'
;MRFGGAAISLHRDFYKKSGPNALPGCDGSILLDKTSTIDSEKFAFPNKNSARGFEVVDAIKAAVDNTCGGPVVSCADVLAVTARDSVVATIA
;
A
#
# COMPACT_ATOMS: atom_id res chain seq x y z
N MET A 1 9.03 -3.28 -17.31
CA MET A 1 9.62 -2.75 -16.05
C MET A 1 10.79 -3.63 -15.65
N ARG A 2 11.98 -3.03 -15.55
CA ARG A 2 12.98 -3.45 -14.56
C ARG A 2 12.56 -2.79 -13.25
N PHE A 3 12.41 -3.57 -12.20
CA PHE A 3 12.17 -3.04 -10.87
C PHE A 3 13.48 -2.44 -10.35
N GLY A 4 13.57 -1.11 -10.35
CA GLY A 4 14.59 -0.39 -9.59
C GLY A 4 14.13 -0.36 -8.14
N GLY A 5 14.92 -0.95 -7.24
CA GLY A 5 14.52 -1.21 -5.86
C GLY A 5 14.03 0.03 -5.12
N ALA A 6 12.76 0.00 -4.73
CA ALA A 6 12.21 0.80 -3.65
C ALA A 6 11.29 -0.12 -2.86
N ALA A 7 11.77 -0.61 -1.71
CA ALA A 7 10.96 -1.40 -0.81
C ALA A 7 9.83 -0.53 -0.25
N ILE A 8 8.57 -0.99 -0.36
CA ILE A 8 7.48 -0.41 0.43
C ILE A 8 7.75 -0.82 1.87
N SER A 9 8.20 0.13 2.69
CA SER A 9 8.45 -0.10 4.10
C SER A 9 7.14 -0.04 4.87
N LEU A 10 6.32 -1.07 4.74
CA LEU A 10 5.22 -1.32 5.68
C LEU A 10 5.82 -1.91 6.95
N HIS A 11 5.64 -1.24 8.08
CA HIS A 11 6.16 -1.73 9.36
C HIS A 11 5.63 -3.16 9.63
N ARG A 12 6.46 -4.02 10.24
CA ARG A 12 6.17 -5.45 10.52
C ARG A 12 4.83 -5.70 11.25
N ASP A 13 4.27 -4.67 11.86
CA ASP A 13 3.01 -4.72 12.61
C ASP A 13 1.75 -4.56 11.76
N PHE A 14 1.85 -4.34 10.45
CA PHE A 14 0.69 -4.21 9.56
C PHE A 14 -0.19 -5.47 9.56
N TYR A 15 0.41 -6.66 9.67
CA TYR A 15 -0.31 -7.94 9.65
C TYR A 15 -0.82 -8.41 11.02
N LYS A 16 -0.33 -7.85 12.14
CA LYS A 16 -0.61 -8.36 13.50
C LYS A 16 -1.83 -7.75 14.19
N LYS A 17 -2.57 -6.84 13.53
CA LYS A 17 -3.65 -6.06 14.17
C LYS A 17 -5.07 -6.62 13.97
N SER A 18 -5.25 -7.89 13.64
CA SER A 18 -6.56 -8.56 13.51
C SER A 18 -7.18 -9.00 14.86
N GLY A 19 -7.09 -8.15 15.89
CA GLY A 19 -7.76 -8.36 17.18
C GLY A 19 -9.11 -7.61 17.28
N PRO A 20 -9.93 -7.86 18.32
CA PRO A 20 -11.30 -7.33 18.47
C PRO A 20 -11.40 -5.80 18.68
N ASN A 21 -10.32 -5.05 18.45
CA ASN A 21 -10.25 -3.58 18.45
C ASN A 21 -9.52 -3.04 17.19
N ALA A 22 -9.62 -3.75 16.06
CA ALA A 22 -8.93 -3.38 14.83
C ALA A 22 -9.44 -2.03 14.28
N LEU A 23 -8.50 -1.09 14.09
CA LEU A 23 -8.64 0.01 13.13
C LEU A 23 -8.96 -0.57 11.72
N PRO A 24 -9.49 0.21 10.76
CA PRO A 24 -9.77 -0.26 9.39
C PRO A 24 -8.68 -1.20 8.86
N GLY A 25 -9.12 -2.28 8.19
CA GLY A 25 -8.32 -3.45 7.87
C GLY A 25 -7.38 -3.28 6.68
N CYS A 26 -7.07 -4.38 5.99
CA CYS A 26 -6.30 -4.36 4.72
C CYS A 26 -7.18 -3.95 3.54
N ASP A 27 -7.83 -2.79 3.62
CA ASP A 27 -8.81 -2.29 2.64
C ASP A 27 -8.23 -1.20 1.70
N GLY A 28 -6.96 -0.84 1.88
CA GLY A 28 -6.27 0.18 1.09
C GLY A 28 -6.58 1.62 1.51
N SER A 29 -7.31 1.83 2.60
CA SER A 29 -7.62 3.17 3.15
C SER A 29 -6.38 4.04 3.40
N ILE A 30 -5.25 3.42 3.76
CA ILE A 30 -3.95 4.12 3.91
C ILE A 30 -3.44 4.79 2.63
N LEU A 31 -3.95 4.44 1.46
CA LEU A 31 -3.58 5.05 0.18
C LEU A 31 -4.38 6.30 -0.15
N LEU A 32 -5.50 6.55 0.55
CA LEU A 32 -6.35 7.71 0.29
C LEU A 32 -5.67 9.00 0.74
N ASP A 33 -5.77 10.04 -0.09
CA ASP A 33 -5.32 11.38 0.26
C ASP A 33 -6.39 12.16 1.04
N LYS A 34 -5.95 13.17 1.79
CA LYS A 34 -6.86 14.02 2.57
C LYS A 34 -7.75 14.82 1.61
N THR A 35 -9.05 14.84 1.88
CA THR A 35 -10.03 15.68 1.18
C THR A 35 -10.84 16.50 2.18
N SER A 36 -11.86 17.23 1.74
CA SER A 36 -12.79 17.93 2.63
C SER A 36 -13.64 16.99 3.49
N THR A 37 -13.79 15.73 3.09
CA THR A 37 -14.62 14.72 3.75
C THR A 37 -13.82 13.52 4.28
N ILE A 38 -12.54 13.39 3.90
CA ILE A 38 -11.68 12.27 4.28
C ILE A 38 -10.48 12.81 5.05
N ASP A 39 -10.37 12.38 6.32
CA ASP A 39 -9.13 12.48 7.08
C ASP A 39 -8.25 11.28 6.78
N SER A 40 -7.21 11.51 5.98
CA SER A 40 -6.33 10.45 5.49
C SER A 40 -5.45 9.87 6.59
N GLU A 41 -5.38 8.53 6.60
CA GLU A 41 -4.51 7.76 7.50
C GLU A 41 -3.02 7.99 7.24
N LYS A 42 -2.62 8.51 6.08
CA LYS A 42 -1.23 8.92 5.80
C LYS A 42 -0.73 9.95 6.81
N PHE A 43 -1.64 10.76 7.35
CA PHE A 43 -1.33 11.82 8.32
C PHE A 43 -1.59 11.42 9.77
N ALA A 44 -2.04 10.18 10.03
CA ALA A 44 -2.15 9.65 11.38
C ALA A 44 -0.76 9.61 12.05
N PHE A 45 -0.70 9.85 13.35
CA PHE A 45 0.56 9.92 14.12
C PHE A 45 1.57 8.80 13.80
N PRO A 46 1.20 7.50 13.73
CA PRO A 46 2.16 6.44 13.42
C PRO A 46 2.67 6.43 11.97
N ASN A 47 1.92 7.01 11.02
CA ASN A 47 2.20 6.96 9.59
C ASN A 47 2.87 8.24 9.07
N LYS A 48 2.55 9.39 9.69
CA LYS A 48 3.05 10.69 9.29
C LYS A 48 4.58 10.74 9.37
N ASN A 49 5.22 11.05 8.25
CA ASN A 49 6.69 11.05 8.10
C ASN A 49 7.35 9.68 8.38
N SER A 50 6.60 8.58 8.28
CA SER A 50 7.06 7.21 8.56
C SER A 50 6.75 6.29 7.38
N ALA A 51 5.46 6.16 7.03
CA ALA A 51 5.02 5.39 5.87
C ALA A 51 5.52 6.03 4.56
N ARG A 52 5.93 5.19 3.60
CA ARG A 52 6.64 5.58 2.37
C ARG A 52 6.40 4.57 1.24
N GLY A 53 6.65 4.98 0.00
CA GLY A 53 6.47 4.13 -1.19
C GLY A 53 5.06 4.17 -1.79
N PHE A 54 4.28 5.22 -1.50
CA PHE A 54 2.94 5.41 -2.06
C PHE A 54 3.00 5.55 -3.58
N GLU A 55 3.97 6.30 -4.07
CA GLU A 55 4.26 6.53 -5.48
C GLU A 55 4.57 5.25 -6.26
N VAL A 56 5.15 4.24 -5.59
CA VAL A 56 5.42 2.93 -6.18
C VAL A 56 4.12 2.16 -6.36
N VAL A 57 3.23 2.20 -5.37
CA VAL A 57 1.90 1.56 -5.44
C VAL A 57 1.07 2.18 -6.55
N ASP A 58 1.05 3.50 -6.66
CA ASP A 58 0.33 4.24 -7.71
C ASP A 58 0.86 3.87 -9.11
N ALA A 59 2.18 3.78 -9.28
CA ALA A 59 2.78 3.38 -10.54
C ALA A 59 2.44 1.93 -10.93
N ILE A 60 2.41 1.00 -9.96
CA ILE A 60 2.00 -0.39 -10.20
C ILE A 60 0.53 -0.45 -10.60
N LYS A 61 -0.35 0.23 -9.86
CA LYS A 61 -1.79 0.27 -10.13
C LYS A 61 -2.07 0.83 -11.53
N ALA A 62 -1.45 1.96 -11.89
CA ALA A 62 -1.57 2.56 -13.20
C ALA A 62 -1.07 1.62 -14.31
N ALA A 63 0.06 0.94 -14.11
CA ALA A 63 0.59 -0.01 -15.09
C ALA A 63 -0.34 -1.20 -15.32
N VAL A 64 -0.92 -1.76 -14.25
CA VAL A 64 -1.88 -2.87 -14.35
C VAL A 64 -3.15 -2.41 -15.06
N ASP A 65 -3.73 -1.29 -14.65
CA ASP A 65 -4.97 -0.78 -15.24
C ASP A 65 -4.80 -0.46 -16.72
N ASN A 66 -3.67 0.15 -17.11
CA ASN A 66 -3.35 0.41 -18.51
C ASN A 66 -3.20 -0.87 -19.32
N THR A 67 -2.55 -1.89 -18.75
CA THR A 67 -2.37 -3.19 -19.41
C THR A 67 -3.71 -3.92 -19.59
N CYS A 68 -4.63 -3.75 -18.65
CA CYS A 68 -5.92 -4.43 -18.64
C CYS A 68 -7.06 -3.62 -19.26
N GLY A 69 -6.79 -2.41 -19.77
CA GLY A 69 -7.80 -1.54 -20.38
C GLY A 69 -8.78 -0.92 -19.39
N GLY A 70 -8.44 -0.87 -18.10
CA GLY A 70 -9.27 -0.34 -17.04
C GLY A 70 -8.97 -0.96 -15.67
N PRO A 71 -9.65 -0.49 -14.60
CA PRO A 71 -9.45 -0.99 -13.25
C PRO A 71 -9.98 -2.41 -13.10
N VAL A 72 -9.08 -3.38 -12.93
CA VAL A 72 -9.42 -4.81 -12.78
C VAL A 72 -8.96 -5.43 -11.44
N VAL A 73 -8.02 -4.79 -10.75
CA VAL A 73 -7.53 -5.22 -9.43
C VAL A 73 -7.73 -4.11 -8.41
N SER A 74 -7.98 -4.45 -7.14
CA SER A 74 -8.10 -3.44 -6.09
C SER A 74 -6.73 -2.91 -5.64
N CYS A 75 -6.67 -1.70 -5.09
CA CYS A 75 -5.41 -1.16 -4.54
C CYS A 75 -4.95 -1.95 -3.29
N ALA A 76 -5.88 -2.57 -2.56
CA ALA A 76 -5.56 -3.48 -1.46
C ALA A 76 -4.80 -4.72 -1.94
N ASP A 77 -5.23 -5.31 -3.07
CA ASP A 77 -4.56 -6.47 -3.66
C ASP A 77 -3.17 -6.10 -4.21
N VAL A 78 -3.03 -4.90 -4.80
CA VAL A 78 -1.73 -4.38 -5.23
C VAL A 78 -0.78 -4.27 -4.03
N LEU A 79 -1.23 -3.76 -2.88
CA LEU A 79 -0.43 -3.71 -1.66
C LEU A 79 -0.03 -5.11 -1.18
N ALA A 80 -0.97 -6.05 -1.14
CA ALA A 80 -0.73 -7.42 -0.68
C ALA A 80 0.32 -8.14 -1.55
N VAL A 81 0.18 -8.07 -2.87
CA VAL A 81 1.13 -8.68 -3.82
C VAL A 81 2.49 -7.99 -3.76
N THR A 82 2.52 -6.66 -3.74
CA THR A 82 3.80 -5.93 -3.70
C THR A 82 4.53 -6.17 -2.38
N ALA A 83 3.83 -6.30 -1.26
CA ALA A 83 4.44 -6.67 0.03
C ALA A 83 5.04 -8.07 -0.02
N ARG A 84 4.31 -9.06 -0.56
CA ARG A 84 4.81 -10.43 -0.77
C ARG A 84 6.08 -10.43 -1.61
N ASP A 85 6.06 -9.75 -2.75
CA ASP A 85 7.19 -9.72 -3.69
C ASP A 85 8.38 -8.94 -3.13
N SER A 86 8.13 -7.89 -2.35
CA SER A 86 9.19 -7.13 -1.66
C SER A 86 9.95 -8.00 -0.66
N VAL A 87 9.27 -8.88 0.07
CA VAL A 87 9.93 -9.84 0.98
C VAL A 87 10.82 -10.78 0.18
N VAL A 88 10.30 -11.37 -0.89
CA VAL A 88 11.08 -12.27 -1.77
C VAL A 88 12.32 -11.56 -2.33
N ALA A 89 12.16 -10.33 -2.81
CA ALA A 89 13.25 -9.54 -3.38
C ALA A 89 14.28 -9.06 -2.34
N THR A 90 13.92 -9.01 -1.05
CA THR A 90 14.82 -8.59 0.03
C THR A 90 15.60 -9.76 0.63
N ILE A 91 15.04 -10.97 0.58
CA ILE A 91 15.68 -12.20 1.11
C ILE A 91 16.41 -13.01 0.01
N ALA A 92 16.47 -12.48 -1.21
CA ALA A 92 17.18 -13.07 -2.35
C ALA A 92 18.53 -12.40 -2.61
#